data_AF-A0A928GDH9-F1
#
_entry.id   AF-A0A928GDH9-F1
#
_cell.length_a   1.000
_cell.length_b   1.000
_cell.length_c   1.000
_cell.angle_alpha   90.00
_cell.angle_beta   90.00
_cell.angle_gamma   90.00
#
_symmetry.space_group_name_H-M   'P 1'
#
loop_
_entity.id
_entity.type
_entity.pdbx_description
1 polymer ?
#
loop_
_entity_poly.entity_id
_entity_poly.type
_entity_poly.pdbx_seq_one_letter_code
_entity_poly.pdbx_strand_id
1 'polypeptide(L)'
;MTFREIIEREDQNTDSIWLYREGMFMKAYERSAFFAHTLIHEFKLSKRYIKTVNMDVISLGFPEQTIPKWLNGYVYEWVQEGLIRCRMRKKFNEVEFHNWKEVVSVNVGDRFTPHTAVIEKSPVYKVAYDLMTQTMQFAAHISKNVSNPVGVRIKEQTYLLCYAVRVFYDVPDRDAHIDKALELCSEIKFALQVLKDLKEISVNTFALASERVVSVSRQLSALRGKVTAKVHEGD
;
A
#
# COMPACT_ATOMS: atom_id res chain seq x y z
N MET A 1 -12.97 20.01 -15.80
CA MET A 1 -12.37 19.18 -16.85
C MET A 1 -12.55 17.72 -16.46
N THR A 2 -13.06 16.89 -17.35
CA THR A 2 -13.31 15.48 -17.05
C THR A 2 -12.03 14.66 -17.18
N PHE A 3 -11.99 13.48 -16.54
CA PHE A 3 -10.81 12.62 -16.62
C PHE A 3 -10.60 12.05 -18.04
N ARG A 4 -11.67 11.91 -18.84
CA ARG A 4 -11.57 11.52 -20.25
C ARG A 4 -10.82 12.56 -21.08
N GLU A 5 -11.13 13.85 -20.88
CA GLU A 5 -10.43 14.96 -21.53
C GLU A 5 -8.93 15.02 -21.16
N ILE A 6 -8.57 14.61 -19.94
CA ILE A 6 -7.15 14.50 -19.52
C ILE A 6 -6.45 13.45 -20.37
N ILE A 7 -7.01 12.24 -20.45
CA ILE A 7 -6.38 11.13 -21.17
C ILE A 7 -6.29 11.43 -22.67
N GLU A 8 -7.35 11.96 -23.27
CA GLU A 8 -7.34 12.34 -24.68
C GLU A 8 -6.26 13.40 -24.98
N ARG A 9 -6.06 14.37 -24.07
CA ARG A 9 -4.96 15.32 -24.18
C ARG A 9 -3.60 14.65 -24.06
N GLU A 10 -3.43 13.75 -23.08
CA GLU A 10 -2.17 13.03 -22.91
C GLU A 10 -1.85 12.16 -24.13
N ASP A 11 -2.83 11.53 -24.77
CA ASP A 11 -2.63 10.74 -25.99
C ASP A 11 -2.19 11.59 -27.20
N GLN A 12 -2.52 12.88 -27.21
CA GLN A 12 -2.09 13.83 -28.24
C GLN A 12 -0.84 14.63 -27.83
N ASN A 13 -0.43 14.53 -26.56
CA ASN A 13 0.67 15.31 -26.01
C ASN A 13 2.02 14.77 -26.51
N THR A 14 2.81 15.64 -27.14
CA THR A 14 4.10 15.25 -27.74
C THR A 14 5.29 16.10 -27.28
N ASP A 15 5.05 17.21 -26.57
CA ASP A 15 6.10 18.19 -26.29
C ASP A 15 5.89 18.99 -25.00
N SER A 16 4.90 18.65 -24.19
CA SER A 16 4.49 19.47 -23.05
C SER A 16 4.30 18.62 -21.79
N ILE A 17 4.51 19.22 -20.62
CA ILE A 17 4.06 18.68 -19.34
C ILE A 17 2.82 19.47 -18.92
N TRP A 18 1.71 18.77 -18.77
CA TRP A 18 0.48 19.30 -18.22
C TRP A 18 0.37 18.96 -16.74
N LEU A 19 0.12 19.98 -15.92
CA LEU A 19 -0.07 19.85 -14.49
C LEU A 19 -1.48 20.31 -14.10
N TYR A 20 -2.23 19.42 -13.46
CA TYR A 20 -3.60 19.61 -13.03
C TYR A 20 -3.66 19.77 -11.52
N ARG A 21 -4.37 20.78 -11.04
CA ARG A 21 -4.57 21.00 -9.60
C ARG A 21 -5.53 19.99 -9.03
N GLU A 22 -5.11 19.30 -7.98
CA GLU A 22 -5.94 18.40 -7.18
C GLU A 22 -5.70 18.68 -5.69
N GLY A 23 -6.59 19.51 -5.12
CA GLY A 23 -6.42 20.03 -3.76
C GLY A 23 -5.16 20.90 -3.66
N MET A 24 -4.27 20.56 -2.72
CA MET A 24 -3.00 21.28 -2.51
C MET A 24 -1.85 20.81 -3.42
N PHE A 25 -2.11 19.90 -4.35
CA PHE A 25 -1.11 19.28 -5.20
C PHE A 25 -1.32 19.62 -6.68
N MET A 26 -0.21 19.65 -7.42
CA MET A 26 -0.22 19.60 -8.88
C MET A 26 0.10 18.20 -9.33
N LYS A 27 -0.66 17.68 -10.29
CA LYS A 27 -0.49 16.32 -10.83
C LYS A 27 -0.26 16.29 -12.33
N ALA A 28 0.63 15.41 -12.76
CA ALA A 28 0.80 15.04 -14.16
C ALA A 28 0.33 13.60 -14.38
N TYR A 29 -0.17 13.32 -15.59
CA TYR A 29 -0.71 12.02 -15.99
C TYR A 29 0.04 11.49 -17.21
N GLU A 30 0.16 10.16 -17.34
CA GLU A 30 0.69 9.46 -18.53
C GLU A 30 1.96 10.10 -19.11
N ARG A 31 1.89 10.71 -20.30
CA ARG A 31 3.05 11.27 -21.00
C ARG A 31 3.64 12.47 -20.25
N SER A 32 2.79 13.33 -19.69
CA SER A 32 3.23 14.41 -18.80
C SER A 32 3.94 13.87 -17.55
N ALA A 33 3.46 12.74 -17.00
CA ALA A 33 4.11 12.10 -15.86
C ALA A 33 5.48 11.52 -16.24
N PHE A 34 5.58 10.87 -17.40
CA PHE A 34 6.85 10.38 -17.95
C PHE A 34 7.87 11.50 -18.09
N PHE A 35 7.49 12.61 -18.73
CA PHE A 35 8.38 13.75 -18.91
C PHE A 35 8.80 14.40 -17.60
N ALA A 36 7.87 14.62 -16.67
CA ALA A 36 8.21 15.21 -15.38
C ALA A 36 9.16 14.31 -14.58
N HIS A 37 8.92 12.99 -14.58
CA HIS A 37 9.78 12.03 -13.88
C HIS A 37 11.19 11.93 -14.48
N THR A 38 11.30 11.99 -15.81
CA THR A 38 12.58 11.79 -16.52
C THR A 38 13.38 13.06 -16.73
N LEU A 39 12.74 14.22 -16.82
CA LEU A 39 13.39 15.47 -17.21
C LEU A 39 13.47 16.51 -16.08
N ILE A 40 12.53 16.51 -15.14
CA ILE A 40 12.52 17.51 -14.05
C ILE A 40 13.13 16.91 -12.80
N HIS A 41 12.53 15.84 -12.29
CA HIS A 41 12.95 15.17 -11.07
C HIS A 41 12.31 13.79 -11.02
N GLU A 42 13.00 12.82 -10.42
CA GLU A 42 12.49 11.45 -10.21
C GLU A 42 11.37 11.43 -9.14
N PHE A 43 10.25 12.08 -9.42
CA PHE A 43 9.10 12.13 -8.54
C PHE A 43 8.53 10.73 -8.33
N LYS A 44 7.96 10.51 -7.14
CA LYS A 44 7.24 9.28 -6.84
C LYS A 44 6.03 9.12 -7.77
N LEU A 45 6.00 8.00 -8.49
CA LEU A 45 4.92 7.62 -9.40
C LEU A 45 3.80 6.86 -8.66
N SER A 46 2.59 6.95 -9.19
CA SER A 46 1.40 6.23 -8.72
C SER A 46 0.63 5.69 -9.92
N LYS A 47 0.35 4.38 -9.92
CA LYS A 47 -0.50 3.71 -10.91
C LYS A 47 -1.87 3.43 -10.28
N ARG A 48 -2.94 3.79 -10.97
CA ARG A 48 -4.31 3.57 -10.50
C ARG A 48 -5.22 3.18 -11.66
N TYR A 49 -6.05 2.18 -11.44
CA TYR A 49 -7.14 1.84 -12.37
C TYR A 49 -8.25 2.90 -12.31
N ILE A 50 -8.56 3.51 -13.46
CA ILE A 50 -9.58 4.56 -13.56
C ILE A 50 -10.80 4.02 -14.30
N LYS A 51 -11.90 3.82 -13.57
CA LYS A 51 -13.15 3.22 -14.09
C LYS A 51 -13.74 3.97 -15.29
N THR A 52 -13.67 5.30 -15.30
CA THR A 52 -14.29 6.14 -16.34
C THR A 52 -13.65 5.96 -17.73
N VAL A 53 -12.37 5.55 -17.76
CA VAL A 53 -11.57 5.28 -18.97
C VAL A 53 -11.17 3.81 -19.10
N ASN A 54 -11.59 2.96 -18.15
CA ASN A 54 -11.39 1.51 -18.13
C ASN A 54 -9.93 1.05 -18.32
N MET A 55 -8.96 1.81 -17.80
CA MET A 55 -7.53 1.51 -17.95
C MET A 55 -6.73 1.88 -16.70
N ASP A 56 -5.54 1.30 -16.59
CA ASP A 56 -4.53 1.75 -15.64
C ASP A 56 -3.89 3.06 -16.10
N VAL A 57 -3.84 4.01 -15.17
CA VAL A 57 -3.25 5.33 -15.40
C VAL A 57 -2.10 5.58 -14.46
N ILE A 58 -0.96 6.01 -15.00
CA ILE A 58 0.20 6.44 -14.24
C ILE A 58 0.13 7.95 -14.03
N SER A 59 0.41 8.37 -12.81
CA SER A 59 0.41 9.76 -12.39
C SER A 59 1.56 10.06 -11.44
N LEU A 60 1.92 11.33 -11.34
CA LEU A 60 2.77 11.86 -10.28
C LEU A 60 2.20 13.16 -9.77
N GLY A 61 2.63 13.58 -8.59
CA GLY A 61 2.30 14.90 -8.10
C GLY A 61 3.24 15.41 -7.02
N PHE A 62 3.23 16.74 -6.87
CA PHE A 62 4.01 17.46 -5.87
C PHE A 62 3.20 18.66 -5.34
N PRO A 63 3.50 19.18 -4.14
CA PRO A 63 2.77 20.32 -3.59
C PRO A 63 2.88 21.54 -4.48
N GLU A 64 1.78 22.28 -4.67
CA GLU A 64 1.71 23.47 -5.52
C GLU A 64 2.77 24.53 -5.14
N GLN A 65 3.03 24.68 -3.85
CA GLN A 65 4.03 25.62 -3.32
C GLN A 65 5.46 25.32 -3.82
N THR A 66 5.72 24.10 -4.30
CA THR A 66 7.04 23.69 -4.81
C THR A 66 7.20 23.91 -6.32
N ILE A 67 6.19 24.43 -7.03
CA ILE A 67 6.28 24.76 -8.46
C ILE A 67 7.52 25.61 -8.78
N PRO A 68 7.81 26.73 -8.06
CA PRO A 68 8.95 27.58 -8.42
C PRO A 68 10.28 26.85 -8.27
N LYS A 69 10.36 25.86 -7.38
CA LYS A 69 11.54 25.02 -7.19
C LYS A 69 11.72 24.05 -8.37
N TRP A 70 10.66 23.33 -8.75
CA TRP A 70 10.76 22.26 -9.74
C TRP A 70 10.74 22.75 -11.18
N LEU A 71 10.00 23.81 -11.48
CA LEU A 71 9.93 24.39 -12.82
C LEU A 71 10.96 25.50 -13.03
N ASN A 72 11.93 25.66 -12.13
CA ASN A 72 13.01 26.63 -12.32
C ASN A 72 13.80 26.29 -13.60
N GLY A 73 13.96 27.28 -14.49
CA GLY A 73 14.63 27.11 -15.78
C GLY A 73 13.75 26.53 -16.90
N TYR A 74 12.49 26.19 -16.62
CA TYR A 74 11.51 25.80 -17.63
C TYR A 74 10.57 26.95 -17.97
N VAL A 75 10.11 26.99 -19.22
CA VAL A 75 9.08 27.94 -19.66
C VAL A 75 7.73 27.30 -19.42
N TYR A 76 6.98 27.84 -18.46
CA TYR A 76 5.63 27.40 -18.13
C TYR A 76 4.66 28.56 -18.02
N GLU A 77 3.39 28.28 -18.27
CA GLU A 77 2.30 29.25 -18.18
C GLU A 77 1.07 28.64 -17.52
N TRP A 78 0.30 29.48 -16.85
CA TRP A 78 -1.02 29.14 -16.35
C TRP A 78 -2.01 29.29 -17.51
N VAL A 79 -2.48 28.16 -18.05
CA VAL A 79 -3.45 28.15 -19.14
C VAL A 79 -4.83 28.56 -18.63
N GLN A 80 -5.14 28.17 -17.40
CA GLN A 80 -6.32 28.57 -16.65
C GLN A 80 -6.08 28.28 -15.16
N GLU A 81 -7.05 28.63 -14.30
CA GLU A 81 -6.97 28.34 -12.87
C GLU A 81 -6.77 26.83 -12.64
N GLY A 82 -5.68 26.48 -11.94
CA GLY A 82 -5.35 25.10 -11.63
C GLY A 82 -4.83 24.25 -12.79
N LEU A 83 -4.44 24.86 -13.93
CA LEU A 83 -3.82 24.16 -15.05
C LEU A 83 -2.55 24.87 -15.51
N ILE A 84 -1.42 24.18 -15.42
CA ILE A 84 -0.14 24.66 -15.92
C ILE A 84 0.27 23.84 -17.13
N ARG A 85 0.78 24.54 -18.16
CA ARG A 85 1.50 23.94 -19.28
C ARG A 85 2.96 24.33 -19.18
N CYS A 86 3.84 23.34 -19.18
CA CYS A 86 5.29 23.53 -19.24
C CYS A 86 5.81 22.96 -20.55
N ARG A 87 6.41 23.80 -21.41
CA ARG A 87 6.90 23.35 -22.72
C ARG A 87 8.25 22.64 -22.56
N MET A 88 8.37 21.48 -23.19
CA MET A 88 9.58 20.66 -23.18
C MET A 88 10.47 20.97 -24.38
N ARG A 89 11.78 20.80 -24.17
CA ARG A 89 12.78 20.88 -25.26
C ARG A 89 12.97 19.54 -25.98
N LYS A 90 12.68 18.43 -25.29
CA LYS A 90 12.77 17.06 -25.84
C LYS A 90 11.43 16.67 -26.45
N LYS A 91 11.46 16.10 -27.66
CA LYS A 91 10.27 15.52 -28.31
C LYS A 91 9.88 14.19 -27.64
N PHE A 92 8.59 13.89 -27.64
CA PHE A 92 8.07 12.61 -27.18
C PHE A 92 8.61 11.46 -28.02
N ASN A 93 9.06 10.41 -27.33
CA ASN A 93 9.50 9.16 -27.92
C ASN A 93 8.59 8.04 -27.38
N GLU A 94 7.78 7.48 -28.27
CA GLU A 94 6.78 6.47 -27.93
C GLU A 94 7.40 5.17 -27.40
N VAL A 95 8.57 4.78 -27.93
CA VAL A 95 9.28 3.57 -27.51
C VAL A 95 9.84 3.75 -26.09
N GLU A 96 10.45 4.90 -25.80
CA GLU A 96 10.94 5.20 -24.44
C GLU A 96 9.80 5.24 -23.42
N PHE A 97 8.67 5.81 -23.80
CA PHE A 97 7.48 5.85 -22.96
C PHE A 97 6.91 4.46 -22.68
N HIS A 98 6.81 3.60 -23.70
CA HIS A 98 6.31 2.23 -23.53
C HIS A 98 7.21 1.43 -22.60
N ASN A 99 8.52 1.45 -22.82
CA ASN A 99 9.51 0.79 -21.96
C ASN A 99 9.43 1.32 -20.52
N TRP A 100 9.33 2.64 -20.33
CA TRP A 100 9.15 3.24 -19.01
C TRP A 100 7.86 2.76 -18.35
N LYS A 101 6.75 2.71 -19.09
CA LYS A 101 5.44 2.27 -18.58
C LYS A 101 5.44 0.80 -18.16
N GLU A 102 6.17 -0.06 -18.85
CA GLU A 102 6.40 -1.45 -18.45
C GLU A 102 7.23 -1.55 -17.17
N VAL A 103 8.37 -0.86 -17.11
CA VAL A 103 9.24 -0.82 -15.92
C VAL A 103 8.50 -0.26 -14.70
N VAL A 104 7.70 0.79 -14.88
CA VAL A 104 6.86 1.35 -13.82
C VAL A 104 5.75 0.40 -13.43
N SER A 105 5.18 -0.37 -14.36
CA SER A 105 4.19 -1.40 -14.03
C SER A 105 4.77 -2.52 -13.17
N VAL A 106 6.05 -2.85 -13.32
CA VAL A 106 6.77 -3.80 -12.47
C VAL A 106 7.11 -3.17 -11.11
N ASN A 107 7.57 -1.91 -11.09
CA ASN A 107 8.04 -1.25 -9.86
C ASN A 107 6.91 -0.67 -8.98
N VAL A 108 5.76 -0.28 -9.55
CA VAL A 108 4.59 0.18 -8.78
C VAL A 108 3.85 -0.98 -8.12
N GLY A 109 4.18 -2.22 -8.49
CA GLY A 109 3.85 -3.41 -7.68
C GLY A 109 4.40 -3.34 -6.26
N ASP A 110 5.34 -2.43 -6.00
CA ASP A 110 5.96 -2.22 -4.70
C ASP A 110 5.76 -0.77 -4.21
N ARG A 111 4.56 -0.47 -3.69
CA ARG A 111 4.30 0.31 -2.44
C ARG A 111 2.95 1.06 -2.44
N PHE A 112 2.14 0.65 -1.47
CA PHE A 112 1.21 1.48 -0.69
C PHE A 112 -0.01 2.02 -1.44
N THR A 113 -0.93 1.10 -1.78
CA THR A 113 -2.36 1.40 -1.77
C THR A 113 -2.75 1.91 -0.37
N PRO A 114 -3.55 2.99 -0.24
CA PRO A 114 -4.37 3.20 0.94
C PRO A 114 -5.33 2.01 1.02
N HIS A 115 -4.92 0.98 1.75
CA HIS A 115 -5.50 -0.37 1.76
C HIS A 115 -6.86 -0.48 2.48
N THR A 116 -7.46 0.63 2.92
CA THR A 116 -8.70 0.60 3.70
C THR A 116 -9.86 -0.09 2.96
N ALA A 117 -10.01 0.04 1.63
CA ALA A 117 -11.20 -0.49 0.96
C ALA A 117 -11.15 -1.99 0.53
N VAL A 118 -9.97 -2.60 0.43
CA VAL A 118 -9.81 -4.01 -0.06
C VAL A 118 -9.35 -4.95 1.05
N ILE A 119 -8.54 -4.46 1.99
CA ILE A 119 -8.05 -5.26 3.11
C ILE A 119 -9.10 -5.38 4.23
N GLU A 120 -9.98 -4.38 4.42
CA GLU A 120 -11.16 -4.50 5.31
C GLU A 120 -12.12 -5.64 4.91
N LYS A 121 -12.07 -6.10 3.66
CA LYS A 121 -12.90 -7.21 3.16
C LYS A 121 -12.26 -8.59 3.35
N SER A 122 -10.98 -8.65 3.71
CA SER A 122 -10.35 -9.91 4.08
C SER A 122 -10.76 -10.29 5.51
N PRO A 123 -11.48 -11.42 5.71
CA PRO A 123 -11.87 -11.84 7.05
C PRO A 123 -10.64 -12.12 7.93
N VAL A 124 -9.51 -12.58 7.36
CA VAL A 124 -8.30 -12.89 8.14
C VAL A 124 -7.58 -11.63 8.62
N TYR A 125 -7.53 -10.59 7.77
CA TYR A 125 -6.93 -9.32 8.17
C TYR A 125 -7.73 -8.64 9.27
N LYS A 126 -9.07 -8.59 9.13
CA LYS A 126 -9.93 -7.98 10.14
C LYS A 126 -9.71 -8.61 11.52
N VAL A 127 -9.67 -9.94 11.59
CA VAL A 127 -9.42 -10.64 12.87
C VAL A 127 -8.02 -10.36 13.41
N ALA A 128 -6.99 -10.27 12.54
CA ALA A 128 -5.63 -9.91 12.96
C ALA A 128 -5.55 -8.45 13.48
N TYR A 129 -6.30 -7.53 12.86
CA TYR A 129 -6.38 -6.14 13.30
C TYR A 129 -7.14 -5.98 14.63
N ASP A 130 -8.26 -6.69 14.79
CA ASP A 130 -9.03 -6.74 16.04
C ASP A 130 -8.18 -7.33 17.19
N LEU A 131 -7.33 -8.32 16.90
CA LEU A 131 -6.35 -8.85 17.84
C LEU A 131 -5.31 -7.78 18.22
N MET A 132 -4.69 -7.12 17.23
CA MET A 132 -3.68 -6.08 17.47
C MET A 132 -4.23 -4.94 18.34
N THR A 133 -5.41 -4.42 18.01
CA THR A 133 -6.04 -3.33 18.77
C THR A 133 -6.39 -3.76 20.20
N GLN A 134 -6.94 -4.96 20.38
CA GLN A 134 -7.20 -5.53 21.71
C GLN A 134 -5.91 -5.66 22.52
N THR A 135 -4.83 -6.15 21.90
CA THR A 135 -3.52 -6.27 22.54
C THR A 135 -2.96 -4.92 22.96
N MET A 136 -3.06 -3.89 22.11
CA MET A 136 -2.64 -2.54 22.48
C MET A 136 -3.43 -1.99 23.67
N GLN A 137 -4.74 -2.28 23.74
CA GLN A 137 -5.60 -1.83 24.85
C GLN A 137 -5.21 -2.50 26.18
N PHE A 138 -5.16 -3.83 26.26
CA PHE A 138 -4.81 -4.47 27.54
C PHE A 138 -3.33 -4.27 27.90
N ALA A 139 -2.44 -4.17 26.92
CA ALA A 139 -1.02 -3.97 27.18
C ALA A 139 -0.65 -2.55 27.61
N ALA A 140 -1.61 -1.63 27.66
CA ALA A 140 -1.47 -0.34 28.34
C ALA A 140 -1.57 -0.47 29.87
N HIS A 141 -2.18 -1.56 30.37
CA HIS A 141 -2.44 -1.80 31.79
C HIS A 141 -1.51 -2.82 32.45
N ILE A 142 -0.60 -3.42 31.69
CA ILE A 142 0.42 -4.36 32.19
C ILE A 142 1.41 -3.62 33.09
N SER A 143 1.82 -4.25 34.19
CA SER A 143 2.82 -3.71 35.10
C SER A 143 4.14 -3.40 34.37
N LYS A 144 4.85 -2.33 34.76
CA LYS A 144 6.08 -1.89 34.08
C LYS A 144 7.15 -3.00 33.98
N ASN A 145 7.24 -3.85 34.99
CA ASN A 145 8.22 -4.94 35.06
C ASN A 145 7.96 -6.02 34.00
N VAL A 146 6.70 -6.35 33.72
CA VAL A 146 6.33 -7.33 32.68
C VAL A 146 6.17 -6.68 31.30
N SER A 147 5.83 -5.38 31.27
CA SER A 147 5.70 -4.61 30.04
C SER A 147 7.01 -4.60 29.24
N ASN A 148 8.16 -4.48 29.90
CA ASN A 148 9.45 -4.38 29.21
C ASN A 148 9.82 -5.65 28.41
N PRO A 149 9.74 -6.87 28.97
CA PRO A 149 10.06 -8.09 28.21
C PRO A 149 8.87 -8.62 27.38
N VAL A 150 7.67 -8.73 27.97
CA VAL A 150 6.54 -9.45 27.34
C VAL A 150 5.53 -8.48 26.72
N GLY A 151 5.27 -7.35 27.37
CA GLY A 151 4.33 -6.35 26.86
C GLY A 151 4.80 -5.63 25.59
N VAL A 152 6.11 -5.34 25.45
CA VAL A 152 6.68 -4.82 24.21
C VAL A 152 6.64 -5.89 23.12
N ARG A 153 7.03 -7.12 23.45
CA ARG A 153 7.07 -8.23 22.51
C ARG A 153 5.69 -8.52 21.94
N ILE A 154 4.64 -8.59 22.76
CA ILE A 154 3.28 -8.88 22.26
C ILE A 154 2.74 -7.76 21.34
N LYS A 155 3.08 -6.49 21.60
CA LYS A 155 2.73 -5.36 20.73
C LYS A 155 3.44 -5.45 19.38
N GLU A 156 4.74 -5.73 19.39
CA GLU A 156 5.53 -5.92 18.18
C GLU A 156 5.02 -7.12 17.37
N GLN A 157 4.82 -8.27 18.02
CA GLN A 157 4.38 -9.50 17.37
C GLN A 157 2.99 -9.38 16.74
N THR A 158 2.03 -8.76 17.43
CA THR A 158 0.69 -8.53 16.87
C THR A 158 0.70 -7.52 15.71
N TYR A 159 1.56 -6.50 15.78
CA TYR A 159 1.80 -5.60 14.64
C TYR A 159 2.41 -6.35 13.44
N LEU A 160 3.45 -7.16 13.66
CA LEU A 160 4.10 -7.94 12.61
C LEU A 160 3.14 -8.97 12.00
N LEU A 161 2.27 -9.60 12.80
CA LEU A 161 1.24 -10.50 12.29
C LEU A 161 0.28 -9.75 11.36
N CYS A 162 -0.24 -8.61 11.81
CA CYS A 162 -1.13 -7.79 11.00
C CYS A 162 -0.45 -7.33 9.70
N TYR A 163 0.84 -6.99 9.77
CA TYR A 163 1.64 -6.62 8.61
C TYR A 163 1.90 -7.79 7.66
N ALA A 164 2.22 -8.99 8.17
CA ALA A 164 2.44 -10.18 7.37
C ALA A 164 1.16 -10.60 6.61
N VAL A 165 0.01 -10.57 7.30
CA VAL A 165 -1.30 -10.81 6.68
C VAL A 165 -1.63 -9.76 5.61
N ARG A 166 -1.18 -8.52 5.79
CA ARG A 166 -1.32 -7.45 4.79
C ARG A 166 -0.49 -7.74 3.54
N VAL A 167 0.80 -8.03 3.72
CA VAL A 167 1.77 -8.25 2.63
C VAL A 167 1.44 -9.49 1.81
N PHE A 168 0.86 -10.53 2.44
CA PHE A 168 0.39 -11.75 1.77
C PHE A 168 -0.46 -11.49 0.51
N TYR A 169 -1.26 -10.41 0.50
CA TYR A 169 -2.11 -10.06 -0.65
C TYR A 169 -1.36 -9.41 -1.82
N ASP A 170 -0.16 -8.86 -1.56
CA ASP A 170 0.60 -8.06 -2.50
C ASP A 170 1.74 -8.86 -3.18
N VAL A 171 2.03 -10.08 -2.69
CA VAL A 171 3.20 -10.89 -3.11
C VAL A 171 2.84 -12.20 -3.82
N PRO A 172 3.66 -12.64 -4.80
CA PRO A 172 3.45 -13.91 -5.51
C PRO A 172 3.83 -15.13 -4.65
N ASP A 173 4.87 -15.03 -3.83
CA ASP A 173 5.30 -16.10 -2.91
C ASP A 173 4.47 -16.10 -1.63
N ARG A 174 3.28 -16.68 -1.71
CA ARG A 174 2.28 -16.61 -0.64
C ARG A 174 2.56 -17.53 0.53
N ASP A 175 3.19 -18.68 0.30
CA ASP A 175 3.35 -19.73 1.31
C ASP A 175 4.38 -19.33 2.36
N ALA A 176 5.50 -18.73 1.96
CA ALA A 176 6.51 -18.23 2.90
C ALA A 176 5.93 -17.18 3.87
N HIS A 177 5.05 -16.30 3.38
CA HIS A 177 4.38 -15.30 4.21
C HIS A 177 3.30 -15.90 5.11
N ILE A 178 2.58 -16.93 4.65
CA ILE A 178 1.64 -17.69 5.50
C ILE A 178 2.40 -18.38 6.63
N ASP A 179 3.51 -19.06 6.33
CA ASP A 179 4.31 -19.77 7.32
C ASP A 179 4.88 -18.79 8.37
N LYS A 180 5.35 -17.62 7.92
CA LYS A 180 5.77 -16.56 8.85
C LYS A 180 4.62 -16.08 9.74
N ALA A 181 3.42 -15.90 9.18
CA ALA A 181 2.26 -15.48 9.96
C ALA A 181 1.79 -16.56 10.96
N LEU A 182 1.93 -17.84 10.63
CA LEU A 182 1.64 -18.96 11.55
C LEU A 182 2.66 -19.05 12.70
N GLU A 183 3.93 -18.77 12.43
CA GLU A 183 4.97 -18.64 13.46
C GLU A 183 4.63 -17.51 14.43
N LEU A 184 4.29 -16.33 13.91
CA LEU A 184 3.87 -15.17 14.72
C LEU A 184 2.62 -15.50 15.57
N CYS A 185 1.66 -16.26 15.05
CA CYS A 185 0.51 -16.73 15.85
C CYS A 185 0.94 -17.59 17.04
N SER A 186 1.97 -18.43 16.87
CA SER A 186 2.50 -19.28 17.94
C SER A 186 3.23 -18.45 19.00
N GLU A 187 4.04 -17.47 18.58
CA GLU A 187 4.70 -16.52 19.49
C GLU A 187 3.69 -15.70 20.31
N ILE A 188 2.60 -15.22 19.67
CA ILE A 188 1.56 -14.46 20.36
C ILE A 188 0.82 -15.32 21.38
N LYS A 189 0.49 -16.59 21.06
CA LYS A 189 -0.12 -17.52 22.03
C LYS A 189 0.77 -17.72 23.26
N PHE A 190 2.06 -17.92 23.04
CA PHE A 190 3.02 -18.05 24.13
C PHE A 190 3.05 -16.80 25.02
N ALA A 191 3.14 -15.60 24.42
CA ALA A 191 3.13 -14.36 25.17
C ALA A 191 1.82 -14.15 25.95
N LEU A 192 0.66 -14.45 25.37
CA LEU A 192 -0.64 -14.39 26.04
C LEU A 192 -0.71 -15.32 27.25
N GLN A 193 -0.18 -16.54 27.12
CA GLN A 193 -0.12 -17.51 28.22
C GLN A 193 0.73 -16.98 29.38
N VAL A 194 1.92 -16.44 29.08
CA VAL A 194 2.79 -15.81 30.09
C VAL A 194 2.07 -14.67 30.82
N LEU A 195 1.39 -13.77 30.09
CA LEU A 195 0.67 -12.65 30.70
C LEU A 195 -0.48 -13.12 31.59
N LYS A 196 -1.19 -14.18 31.21
CA LYS A 196 -2.25 -14.79 32.03
C LYS A 196 -1.66 -15.38 33.31
N ASP A 197 -0.58 -16.14 33.21
CA ASP A 197 0.01 -16.83 34.37
C ASP A 197 0.61 -15.85 35.37
N LEU A 198 1.13 -14.72 34.88
CA LEU A 198 1.56 -13.58 35.70
C LEU A 198 0.40 -12.73 36.23
N LYS A 199 -0.85 -13.05 35.88
CA LYS A 199 -2.07 -12.31 36.25
C LYS A 199 -2.09 -10.86 35.76
N GLU A 200 -1.32 -10.56 34.71
CA GLU A 200 -1.29 -9.24 34.07
C GLU A 200 -2.50 -9.01 33.17
N ILE A 201 -3.15 -10.09 32.73
CA ILE A 201 -4.42 -10.06 32.00
C ILE A 201 -5.44 -10.98 32.65
N SER A 202 -6.72 -10.62 32.54
CA SER A 202 -7.81 -11.45 33.03
C SER A 202 -7.96 -12.74 32.21
N VAL A 203 -8.57 -13.77 32.81
CA VAL A 203 -8.91 -15.02 32.12
C VAL A 203 -9.80 -14.76 30.89
N ASN A 204 -10.73 -13.81 31.00
CA ASN A 204 -11.61 -13.43 29.89
C ASN A 204 -10.83 -12.74 28.75
N THR A 205 -9.92 -11.83 29.08
CA THR A 205 -9.04 -11.16 28.10
C THR A 205 -8.18 -12.18 27.36
N PHE A 206 -7.59 -13.13 28.11
CA PHE A 206 -6.82 -14.22 27.55
C PHE A 206 -7.64 -15.11 26.60
N ALA A 207 -8.84 -15.52 27.01
CA ALA A 207 -9.71 -16.38 26.21
C ALA A 207 -10.08 -15.71 24.88
N LEU A 208 -10.54 -14.44 24.93
CA LEU A 208 -10.92 -13.68 23.75
C LEU A 208 -9.74 -13.45 22.79
N ALA A 209 -8.57 -13.08 23.31
CA ALA A 209 -7.38 -12.89 22.49
C ALA A 209 -6.91 -14.21 21.87
N SER A 210 -6.90 -15.30 22.64
CA SER A 210 -6.48 -16.62 22.16
C SER A 210 -7.41 -17.16 21.07
N GLU A 211 -8.73 -16.96 21.21
CA GLU A 211 -9.72 -17.32 20.19
C GLU A 211 -9.44 -16.59 18.87
N ARG A 212 -9.12 -15.29 18.93
CA ARG A 212 -8.75 -14.50 17.75
C ARG A 212 -7.47 -15.03 17.10
N VAL A 213 -6.43 -15.35 17.87
CA VAL A 213 -5.20 -15.94 17.31
C VAL A 213 -5.49 -17.29 16.64
N VAL A 214 -6.30 -18.14 17.26
CA VAL A 214 -6.72 -19.42 16.66
C VAL A 214 -7.50 -19.21 15.36
N SER A 215 -8.43 -18.25 15.36
CA SER A 215 -9.19 -17.86 14.16
C SER A 215 -8.28 -17.41 13.02
N VAL A 216 -7.29 -16.55 13.30
CA VAL A 216 -6.28 -16.14 12.30
C VAL A 216 -5.52 -17.34 11.78
N SER A 217 -4.97 -18.19 12.66
CA SER A 217 -4.20 -19.37 12.23
C SER A 217 -5.02 -20.32 11.35
N ARG A 218 -6.30 -20.57 11.68
CA ARG A 218 -7.19 -21.43 10.91
C ARG A 218 -7.47 -20.86 9.52
N GLN A 219 -7.70 -19.55 9.44
CA GLN A 219 -7.95 -18.89 8.16
C GLN A 219 -6.70 -18.89 7.27
N LEU A 220 -5.52 -18.69 7.84
CA LEU A 220 -4.24 -18.78 7.13
C LEU A 220 -3.98 -20.19 6.59
N SER A 221 -4.17 -21.23 7.41
CA SER A 221 -4.02 -22.62 6.96
C SER A 221 -5.02 -23.00 5.86
N ALA A 222 -6.25 -22.49 5.92
CA ALA A 222 -7.25 -22.70 4.87
C ALA A 222 -6.87 -22.01 3.55
N LEU A 223 -6.23 -20.84 3.62
CA LEU A 223 -5.74 -20.13 2.43
C LEU A 223 -4.56 -20.87 1.77
N ARG A 224 -3.70 -21.51 2.56
CA ARG A 224 -2.63 -22.40 2.07
C ARG A 224 -3.20 -23.55 1.22
N GLY A 225 -4.22 -24.24 1.73
CA GLY A 225 -4.82 -25.41 1.06
C GLY A 225 -5.59 -25.11 -0.24
N LYS A 226 -6.07 -23.87 -0.43
CA LYS A 226 -6.77 -23.47 -1.68
C LYS A 226 -5.83 -23.21 -2.84
N VAL A 227 -4.54 -22.94 -2.57
CA VAL A 227 -3.53 -22.67 -3.60
C VAL A 227 -3.00 -23.98 -4.18
N THR A 228 -2.79 -25.01 -3.36
CA THR A 228 -2.37 -26.35 -3.82
C THR A 228 -3.42 -27.06 -4.66
N ALA A 229 -4.72 -26.86 -4.40
CA ALA A 229 -5.78 -27.47 -5.21
C ALA A 229 -5.86 -26.91 -6.65
N LYS A 230 -5.50 -25.64 -6.87
CA LYS A 230 -5.52 -25.02 -8.22
C LYS A 230 -4.35 -25.42 -9.11
N VAL A 231 -3.28 -25.97 -8.54
CA VAL A 231 -2.11 -26.45 -9.31
C VAL A 231 -2.33 -27.86 -9.86
N HIS A 232 -3.31 -28.61 -9.36
CA HIS A 232 -3.61 -29.98 -9.83
C HIS A 232 -4.83 -30.10 -10.75
N GLU A 233 -5.62 -29.04 -10.96
CA GLU A 233 -6.74 -29.03 -11.92
C GLU A 233 -6.34 -28.46 -13.30
N GLY A 234 -5.05 -28.21 -13.54
CA GLY A 234 -4.52 -27.60 -14.76
C GLY A 234 -3.49 -28.44 -15.52
N ASP A 235 -3.28 -29.70 -15.15
CA ASP A 235 -2.46 -30.68 -15.89
C ASP A 235 -3.35 -31.65 -16.68
#